data_AF-A0A946B5L2-F1
#
_entry.id   AF-A0A946B5L2-F1
#
_cell.length_a   1.000
_cell.length_b   1.000
_cell.length_c   1.000
_cell.angle_alpha   90.00
_cell.angle_beta   90.00
_cell.angle_gamma   90.00
#
_symmetry.space_group_name_H-M   'P 1'
#
loop_
_entity.id
_entity.type
_entity.pdbx_description
1 polymer ?
#
loop_
_entity_poly.entity_id
_entity_poly.type
_entity_poly.pdbx_seq_one_letter_code
_entity_poly.pdbx_strand_id
1 'polypeptide(L)'
;HAGEYVKVSVTDTGTGMPKDVLDKIFEPFFTTKELGKGTGLGLAMVYGIIKNHDGYIFCKSEPGNGTSFTIYLPVTQTQEHQAA
;
A
#
# COMPACT_ATOMS: atom_id res chain seq x y z
N HIS A 1 13.08 -9.89 4.81
CA HIS A 1 14.47 -10.38 4.87
C HIS A 1 15.38 -9.25 5.33
N ALA A 2 16.58 -9.53 5.84
CA ALA A 2 17.55 -8.45 6.07
C ALA A 2 18.12 -7.98 4.71
N GLY A 3 18.16 -6.67 4.47
CA GLY A 3 18.58 -6.09 3.19
C GLY A 3 18.24 -4.62 3.09
N GLU A 4 18.63 -3.98 1.99
CA GLU A 4 18.27 -2.60 1.68
C GLU A 4 16.87 -2.54 1.06
N TYR A 5 16.09 -1.56 1.49
CA TYR A 5 14.73 -1.35 1.00
C TYR A 5 14.52 0.12 0.65
N VAL A 6 13.85 0.38 -0.47
CA VAL A 6 13.27 1.69 -0.76
C VAL A 6 11.98 1.81 0.04
N LYS A 7 11.90 2.85 0.88
CA LYS A 7 10.68 3.22 1.59
C LYS A 7 9.94 4.30 0.81
N VAL A 8 8.68 4.04 0.47
CA VAL A 8 7.77 5.02 -0.12
C VAL A 8 6.59 5.22 0.82
N SER A 9 6.27 6.46 1.17
CA SER A 9 5.11 6.77 1.99
C SER A 9 4.18 7.72 1.26
N VAL A 10 2.89 7.39 1.24
CA VAL A 10 1.82 8.24 0.72
C VAL A 10 0.93 8.60 1.90
N THR A 11 0.88 9.89 2.23
CA THR A 11 0.12 10.40 3.37
C THR A 11 -0.88 11.44 2.89
N ASP A 12 -2.13 11.28 3.31
CA ASP A 12 -3.18 12.27 3.15
C ASP A 12 -3.58 12.89 4.50
N THR A 13 -4.31 13.99 4.42
CA THR A 13 -4.90 14.69 5.57
C THR A 13 -6.43 14.55 5.57
N GLY A 14 -6.96 13.46 5.01
CA GLY A 14 -8.39 13.21 4.94
C GLY A 14 -8.99 12.80 6.28
N THR A 15 -10.18 12.21 6.25
CA THR A 15 -10.92 11.86 7.47
C THR A 15 -10.35 10.65 8.21
N GLY A 16 -9.41 9.92 7.62
CA GLY A 16 -8.94 8.64 8.15
C GLY A 16 -10.02 7.56 8.17
N MET A 17 -9.70 6.41 8.77
CA MET A 17 -10.53 5.21 8.80
C MET A 17 -10.63 4.65 10.23
N PRO A 18 -11.81 4.16 10.65
CA PRO A 18 -11.93 3.40 11.89
C PRO A 18 -11.28 2.01 11.74
N LYS A 19 -10.97 1.38 12.87
CA LYS A 19 -10.19 0.13 12.91
C LYS A 19 -10.83 -1.02 12.15
N ASP A 20 -12.15 -1.17 12.24
CA ASP A 20 -12.92 -2.22 11.56
C ASP A 20 -12.91 -2.09 10.03
N VAL A 21 -12.78 -0.87 9.51
CA VAL A 21 -12.54 -0.60 8.09
C VAL A 21 -11.09 -0.91 7.76
N LEU A 22 -10.13 -0.40 8.55
CA LEU A 22 -8.69 -0.60 8.37
C LEU A 22 -8.32 -2.08 8.23
N ASP A 23 -8.93 -2.95 9.03
CA ASP A 23 -8.67 -4.40 9.04
C ASP A 23 -9.10 -5.09 7.73
N LYS A 24 -10.00 -4.47 6.95
CA LYS A 24 -10.60 -5.05 5.72
C LYS A 24 -10.14 -4.40 4.43
N ILE A 25 -9.39 -3.28 4.47
CA ILE A 25 -9.13 -2.46 3.27
C ILE A 25 -8.41 -3.19 2.13
N PHE A 26 -7.71 -4.28 2.43
CA PHE A 26 -7.00 -5.09 1.44
C PHE A 26 -7.82 -6.30 0.95
N GLU A 27 -9.01 -6.54 1.50
CA GLU A 27 -9.91 -7.60 1.04
C GLU A 27 -10.46 -7.26 -0.36
N PRO A 28 -10.45 -8.21 -1.32
CA PRO A 28 -11.07 -8.01 -2.61
C PRO A 28 -12.54 -7.60 -2.49
N PHE A 29 -12.95 -6.61 -3.28
CA PHE A 29 -14.32 -6.07 -3.35
C PHE A 29 -14.79 -5.28 -2.13
N PHE A 30 -13.98 -5.18 -1.06
CA PHE A 30 -14.32 -4.33 0.08
C PHE A 30 -14.32 -2.85 -0.33
N THR A 31 -15.37 -2.12 0.05
CA THR A 31 -15.50 -0.68 -0.21
C THR A 31 -16.47 -0.04 0.80
N THR A 32 -16.17 1.18 1.22
CA THR A 32 -17.09 2.04 1.99
C THR A 32 -17.88 3.00 1.10
N LYS A 33 -17.58 3.04 -0.20
CA LYS A 33 -18.29 3.86 -1.18
C LYS A 33 -19.66 3.26 -1.50
N GLU A 34 -20.57 4.13 -1.93
CA GLU A 34 -21.88 3.74 -2.43
C GLU A 34 -21.81 2.75 -3.60
N LEU A 35 -22.89 1.98 -3.77
CA LEU A 35 -23.02 1.02 -4.85
C LEU A 35 -22.80 1.70 -6.22
N GLY A 36 -21.96 1.10 -7.05
CA GLY A 36 -21.63 1.61 -8.39
C GLY A 36 -20.56 2.70 -8.44
N LYS A 37 -20.01 3.16 -7.29
CA LYS A 37 -18.92 4.15 -7.25
C LYS A 37 -17.51 3.55 -7.28
N GLY A 38 -17.42 2.23 -7.46
CA GLY A 38 -16.16 1.50 -7.57
C GLY A 38 -16.35 0.00 -7.38
N THR A 39 -15.32 -0.76 -7.72
CA THR A 39 -15.31 -2.23 -7.61
C THR A 39 -14.74 -2.74 -6.28
N GLY A 40 -14.08 -1.88 -5.49
CA GLY A 40 -13.37 -2.29 -4.27
C GLY A 40 -12.11 -3.12 -4.51
N LEU A 41 -11.55 -3.12 -5.72
CA LEU A 41 -10.38 -3.95 -6.06
C LEU A 41 -9.02 -3.23 -5.94
N GLY A 42 -9.01 -1.90 -5.85
CA GLY A 42 -7.77 -1.11 -5.96
C GLY A 42 -6.71 -1.50 -4.92
N LEU A 43 -7.05 -1.51 -3.63
CA LEU A 43 -6.09 -1.85 -2.57
C LEU A 43 -5.71 -3.33 -2.56
N ALA A 44 -6.64 -4.24 -2.91
CA ALA A 44 -6.31 -5.65 -3.09
C ALA A 44 -5.26 -5.86 -4.21
N MET A 45 -5.40 -5.13 -5.32
CA MET A 45 -4.40 -5.14 -6.40
C MET A 45 -3.06 -4.57 -5.94
N VAL A 46 -3.05 -3.43 -5.23
CA VAL A 46 -1.82 -2.84 -4.67
C VAL A 46 -1.11 -3.83 -3.75
N TYR A 47 -1.85 -4.49 -2.86
CA TYR A 47 -1.30 -5.51 -1.97
C TYR A 47 -0.66 -6.64 -2.78
N GLY A 48 -1.36 -7.18 -3.79
CA GLY A 48 -0.84 -8.23 -4.67
C GLY A 48 0.42 -7.82 -5.43
N ILE A 49 0.44 -6.62 -6.02
CA ILE A 49 1.59 -6.07 -6.74
C ILE A 49 2.80 -6.00 -5.80
N ILE A 50 2.64 -5.43 -4.61
CA ILE A 50 3.74 -5.26 -3.66
C ILE A 50 4.26 -6.62 -3.18
N LYS A 51 3.37 -7.57 -2.90
CA LYS A 51 3.78 -8.93 -2.53
C LYS A 51 4.50 -9.68 -3.64
N ASN A 52 4.08 -9.51 -4.88
CA ASN A 52 4.75 -10.12 -6.04
C ASN A 52 6.15 -9.53 -6.31
N HIS A 53 6.47 -8.37 -5.73
CA HIS A 53 7.80 -7.76 -5.79
C HIS A 53 8.57 -7.92 -4.46
N ASP A 54 8.24 -8.94 -3.66
CA ASP A 54 8.86 -9.23 -2.35
C ASP A 54 8.83 -8.05 -1.36
N GLY A 55 7.83 -7.19 -1.54
CA GLY A 55 7.64 -5.98 -0.76
C GLY A 55 6.71 -6.14 0.44
N TYR A 56 6.66 -5.07 1.21
CA TYR A 56 5.78 -4.93 2.36
C TYR A 56 4.96 -3.66 2.22
N ILE A 57 3.68 -3.72 2.58
CA ILE A 57 2.80 -2.56 2.67
C ILE A 57 2.19 -2.51 4.07
N PHE A 58 2.15 -1.32 4.64
CA PHE A 58 1.55 -1.01 5.92
C PHE A 58 0.62 0.18 5.75
N CYS A 59 -0.50 0.18 6.47
CA CYS A 59 -1.41 1.31 6.54
C CYS A 59 -1.57 1.74 7.99
N LYS A 60 -1.38 3.02 8.27
CA LYS A 60 -1.77 3.66 9.52
C LYS A 60 -2.85 4.67 9.20
N SER A 61 -3.99 4.57 9.88
CA SER A 61 -5.10 5.50 9.74
C SER A 61 -5.82 5.65 11.07
N GLU A 62 -6.23 6.86 11.38
CA GLU A 62 -7.02 7.17 12.57
C GLU A 62 -8.10 8.19 12.19
N PRO A 63 -9.35 8.06 12.68
CA PRO A 63 -10.40 9.03 12.39
C PRO A 63 -9.98 10.46 12.77
N GLY A 64 -10.10 11.39 11.83
CA GLY A 64 -9.73 12.80 11.96
C GLY A 64 -8.26 13.13 11.70
N ASN A 65 -7.39 12.13 11.53
CA ASN A 65 -5.94 12.32 11.40
C ASN A 65 -5.37 11.95 10.02
N GLY A 66 -6.24 11.61 9.05
CA GLY A 66 -5.82 11.16 7.72
C GLY A 66 -5.31 9.71 7.70
N THR A 67 -4.66 9.35 6.59
CA THR A 67 -4.11 8.01 6.36
C THR A 67 -2.69 8.09 5.81
N SER A 68 -1.84 7.16 6.23
CA SER A 68 -0.52 6.95 5.65
C SER A 68 -0.33 5.49 5.23
N PHE A 69 -0.05 5.28 3.94
CA PHE A 69 0.40 4.01 3.41
C PHE A 69 1.93 4.04 3.29
N THR A 70 2.59 3.04 3.85
CA THR A 70 4.04 2.87 3.75
C THR A 70 4.37 1.57 3.04
N ILE A 71 5.15 1.68 1.98
CA ILE A 71 5.60 0.57 1.13
C ILE A 71 7.11 0.43 1.29
N TYR A 72 7.58 -0.80 1.43
CA TYR A 72 8.98 -1.18 1.38
C TYR A 72 9.18 -2.13 0.20
N LEU A 73 10.07 -1.78 -0.73
CA LEU A 73 10.47 -2.64 -1.84
C LEU A 73 11.96 -2.94 -1.74
N PRO A 74 12.39 -4.20 -1.96
CA PRO A 74 13.80 -4.56 -1.90
C PRO A 74 14.58 -3.81 -2.98
N VAL A 75 15.73 -3.27 -2.62
CA VAL A 75 16.65 -2.66 -3.59
C VAL A 75 17.31 -3.79 -4.39
N THR A 76 17.16 -3.76 -5.71
CA THR A 76 17.98 -4.59 -6.60
C THR A 76 19.33 -3.91 -6.80
N GLN A 77 20.42 -4.63 -6.55
CA GLN A 77 21.73 -4.17 -7.00
C GLN A 77 21.77 -4.27 -8.53
N THR A 78 21.57 -3.15 -9.21
CA THR A 78 21.81 -3.07 -10.65
C THR A 78 23.31 -3.34 -10.86
N GLN A 79 23.67 -4.42 -11.55
CA GLN A 79 25.01 -4.50 -12.12
C GLN A 79 25.13 -3.32 -13.09
N GLU A 80 26.07 -2.41 -12.82
CA GLU A 80 26.40 -1.35 -13.75
C GLU A 80 26.58 -1.96 -15.14
N HIS A 81 25.73 -1.55 -16.09
CA HIS A 81 26.00 -1.84 -17.48
C HIS A 81 27.25 -1.02 -17.82
N GLN A 82 28.43 -1.66 -17.76
CA GLN A 82 29.64 -1.08 -18.31
C GLN A 82 29.37 -0.82 -19.78
N ALA A 83 29.15 0.45 -20.12
CA ALA A 83 29.14 0.88 -21.51
C ALA A 83 30.53 0.57 -22.08
N ALA A 84 30.58 -0.39 -23.00
CA ALA A 84 31.75 -0.67 -23.82
C ALA A 84 32.03 0.49 -24.79
#